data_AF-A0A497RHS9-F1
#
_entry.id   AF-A0A497RHS9-F1
#
_cell.length_a   1.000
_cell.length_b   1.000
_cell.length_c   1.000
_cell.angle_alpha   90.00
_cell.angle_beta   90.00
_cell.angle_gamma   90.00
#
_symmetry.space_group_name_H-M   'P 1'
#
loop_
_entity.id
_entity.type
_entity.pdbx_description
1 polymer ?
#
loop_
_entity_poly.entity_id
_entity_poly.type
_entity_poly.pdbx_seq_one_letter_code
_entity_poly.pdbx_strand_id
1 'polypeptide(L)'
;MSSIGLHLAITLFLLASFLRDDKFKTALLLLPFGLLSDLDSFVGIHRATLHNLFVVFIPLFLMVILKFLNVKIKDRYFILASLLLFSHIFFDAFYNGVFLFYPFSKESYNLMFWFGLKETGLNLIFNLKIPGKVGEVVYVVTPTPSVPEIPIIESGTELLILIFSFIAFFLRFYK
;
A
#
# COMPACT_ATOMS: atom_id res chain seq x y z
N MET A 1 -4.01 8.27 9.57
CA MET A 1 -2.87 7.73 8.81
C MET A 1 -3.41 6.50 8.05
N SER A 2 -2.80 6.04 6.95
CA SER A 2 -3.12 4.68 6.49
C SER A 2 -2.35 3.71 7.34
N SER A 3 -3.08 2.82 8.00
CA SER A 3 -2.58 1.80 8.89
C SER A 3 -2.28 0.51 8.13
N ILE A 4 -1.53 -0.38 8.80
CA ILE A 4 -1.28 -1.75 8.33
C ILE A 4 -2.60 -2.50 8.09
N GLY A 5 -3.62 -2.27 8.93
CA GLY A 5 -4.93 -2.90 8.82
C GLY A 5 -5.67 -2.51 7.54
N LEU A 6 -5.63 -1.24 7.14
CA LEU A 6 -6.25 -0.80 5.88
C LEU A 6 -5.52 -1.39 4.66
N HIS A 7 -4.18 -1.40 4.66
CA HIS A 7 -3.39 -2.03 3.60
C HIS A 7 -3.67 -3.53 3.49
N LEU A 8 -3.79 -4.22 4.61
CA LEU A 8 -4.17 -5.63 4.65
C LEU A 8 -5.59 -5.84 4.08
N ALA A 9 -6.56 -5.02 4.49
CA ALA A 9 -7.93 -5.13 4.01
C ALA A 9 -8.01 -4.99 2.47
N ILE A 10 -7.37 -3.96 1.92
CA ILE A 10 -7.30 -3.74 0.46
C ILE A 10 -6.58 -4.90 -0.23
N THR A 11 -5.48 -5.39 0.34
CA THR A 11 -4.72 -6.53 -0.20
C THR A 11 -5.59 -7.78 -0.30
N LEU A 12 -6.30 -8.12 0.77
CA LEU A 12 -7.23 -9.24 0.81
C LEU A 12 -8.34 -9.08 -0.24
N PHE A 13 -8.90 -7.87 -0.34
CA PHE A 13 -9.94 -7.57 -1.33
C PHE A 13 -9.45 -7.73 -2.77
N LEU A 14 -8.26 -7.21 -3.11
CA LEU A 14 -7.68 -7.35 -4.45
C LEU A 14 -7.38 -8.83 -4.78
N LEU A 15 -6.80 -9.57 -3.84
CA LEU A 15 -6.52 -10.99 -4.04
C LEU A 15 -7.81 -11.80 -4.28
N ALA A 16 -8.85 -11.57 -3.47
CA ALA A 16 -10.15 -12.22 -3.65
C ALA A 16 -10.81 -11.88 -5.00
N SER A 17 -10.65 -10.64 -5.46
CA SER A 17 -11.23 -10.15 -6.71
C SER A 17 -10.54 -10.71 -7.96
N PHE A 18 -9.20 -10.78 -7.95
CA PHE A 18 -8.42 -11.12 -9.15
C PHE A 18 -8.04 -12.61 -9.26
N LEU A 19 -8.07 -13.36 -8.15
CA LEU A 19 -7.77 -14.79 -8.18
C LEU A 19 -9.05 -15.64 -8.26
N ARG A 20 -8.87 -16.85 -8.79
CA ARG A 20 -9.92 -17.88 -8.83
C ARG A 20 -9.98 -18.59 -7.48
N ASP A 21 -11.17 -19.09 -7.12
CA ASP A 21 -11.48 -19.78 -5.87
C ASP A 21 -10.49 -20.94 -5.57
N ASP A 22 -9.94 -21.62 -6.58
CA ASP A 22 -8.98 -22.72 -6.44
C ASP A 22 -7.53 -22.29 -6.15
N LYS A 23 -7.26 -20.98 -6.01
CA LYS A 23 -5.90 -20.41 -5.90
C LYS A 23 -5.54 -19.89 -4.52
N PHE A 24 -6.13 -20.43 -3.46
CA PHE A 24 -5.84 -20.04 -2.07
C PHE A 24 -4.34 -19.98 -1.74
N LYS A 25 -3.58 -21.04 -2.09
CA LYS A 25 -2.12 -21.09 -1.84
C LYS A 25 -1.38 -19.96 -2.55
N THR A 26 -1.80 -19.61 -3.76
CA THR A 26 -1.21 -18.50 -4.50
C THR A 26 -1.59 -17.16 -3.90
N ALA A 27 -2.82 -17.01 -3.41
CA ALA A 27 -3.27 -15.81 -2.71
C ALA A 27 -2.41 -15.57 -1.45
N LEU A 28 -2.19 -16.61 -0.64
CA LEU A 28 -1.32 -16.53 0.53
C LEU A 28 0.13 -16.15 0.18
N LEU A 29 0.66 -16.66 -0.94
CA LEU A 29 2.02 -16.33 -1.39
C LEU A 29 2.14 -14.88 -1.88
N LEU A 30 1.06 -14.29 -2.40
CA LEU A 30 1.04 -12.91 -2.88
C LEU A 30 0.71 -11.89 -1.80
N LEU A 31 0.09 -12.31 -0.69
CA LEU A 31 -0.30 -11.45 0.42
C LEU A 31 0.85 -10.60 0.97
N PRO A 32 2.09 -11.11 1.15
CA PRO A 32 3.20 -10.28 1.62
C PRO A 32 3.51 -9.09 0.72
N PHE A 33 3.25 -9.14 -0.59
CA PHE A 33 3.51 -8.01 -1.50
C PHE A 33 2.59 -6.81 -1.23
N GLY A 34 1.43 -7.02 -0.62
CA GLY A 34 0.54 -5.92 -0.22
C GLY A 34 0.96 -5.22 1.07
N LEU A 35 1.83 -5.85 1.87
CA LEU A 35 2.32 -5.34 3.15
C LEU A 35 3.82 -5.05 3.12
N LEU A 36 4.52 -5.39 2.03
CA LEU A 36 5.97 -5.33 1.95
C LEU A 36 6.47 -3.91 2.25
N SER A 37 5.78 -2.90 1.72
CA SER A 37 6.14 -1.50 1.93
C SER A 37 6.05 -1.08 3.40
N ASP A 38 5.08 -1.58 4.18
CA ASP A 38 4.98 -1.30 5.62
C ASP A 38 6.23 -1.74 6.40
N LEU A 39 7.01 -2.72 5.91
CA LEU A 39 8.26 -3.15 6.58
C LEU A 39 9.30 -2.03 6.69
N ASP A 40 9.24 -1.06 5.78
CA ASP A 40 10.11 0.14 5.76
C ASP A 40 9.81 1.10 6.93
N SER A 41 8.68 0.92 7.61
CA SER A 41 8.41 1.60 8.89
C SER A 41 9.25 1.04 10.04
N PHE A 42 9.79 -0.18 9.91
CA PHE A 42 10.62 -0.84 10.92
C PHE A 42 12.12 -0.77 10.63
N VAL A 43 12.55 -0.30 9.45
CA VAL A 43 13.97 -0.32 9.02
C VAL A 43 14.47 1.08 8.67
N GLY A 44 15.33 1.64 9.54
CA GLY A 44 16.27 2.72 9.22
C GLY A 44 15.67 4.04 8.69
N ILE A 45 15.62 4.20 7.37
CA ILE A 45 15.20 5.44 6.69
C ILE A 45 13.69 5.41 6.54
N HIS A 46 12.99 5.83 7.59
CA HIS A 46 11.52 5.81 7.68
C HIS A 46 10.84 6.09 6.34
N ARG A 47 10.24 5.03 5.77
CA ARG A 47 9.36 5.06 4.58
C ARG A 47 9.98 5.47 3.24
N ALA A 48 11.30 5.63 3.11
CA ALA A 48 11.89 6.03 1.82
C ALA A 48 12.23 4.84 0.89
N THR A 49 12.58 3.68 1.46
CA THR A 49 13.18 2.59 0.67
C THR A 49 12.17 1.69 -0.03
N LEU A 50 11.01 1.43 0.57
CA LEU A 50 9.96 0.58 0.01
C LEU A 50 8.69 1.34 -0.38
N HIS A 51 8.56 2.64 -0.04
CA HIS A 51 7.47 3.49 -0.52
C HIS A 51 7.96 4.42 -1.64
N ASN A 52 8.37 3.83 -2.76
CA ASN A 52 8.71 4.57 -3.97
C ASN A 52 8.21 3.83 -5.22
N LEU A 53 8.04 4.56 -6.31
CA LEU A 53 7.48 4.02 -7.55
C LEU A 53 8.34 2.88 -8.14
N PHE A 54 9.65 2.85 -7.88
CA PHE A 54 10.55 1.83 -8.42
C PHE A 54 10.28 0.43 -7.85
N VAL A 55 9.79 0.35 -6.61
CA VAL A 55 9.43 -0.92 -5.95
C VAL A 55 8.34 -1.65 -6.73
N VAL A 56 7.39 -0.93 -7.32
CA VAL A 56 6.32 -1.48 -8.17
C VAL A 56 6.86 -2.23 -9.38
N PHE A 57 7.99 -1.79 -9.93
CA PHE A 57 8.61 -2.39 -11.11
C PHE A 57 9.45 -3.64 -10.78
N ILE A 58 9.77 -3.91 -9.52
CA ILE A 58 10.61 -5.06 -9.13
C ILE A 58 9.99 -6.40 -9.57
N PRO A 59 8.71 -6.71 -9.30
CA PRO A 59 8.12 -7.96 -9.77
C PRO A 59 8.05 -8.07 -11.29
N LEU A 60 7.84 -6.95 -12.00
CA LEU A 60 7.83 -6.92 -13.47
C LEU A 60 9.22 -7.18 -14.05
N PHE A 61 10.26 -6.63 -13.44
CA PHE A 61 11.64 -6.89 -13.85
C PHE A 61 12.02 -8.35 -13.60
N LEU A 62 11.62 -8.90 -12.46
CA LEU A 62 11.81 -10.32 -12.13
C LEU A 62 11.10 -11.24 -13.12
N MET A 63 9.87 -10.88 -13.54
CA MET A 63 9.13 -11.59 -14.60
C MET A 63 9.96 -11.68 -15.90
N VAL A 64 10.54 -10.56 -16.32
CA VAL A 64 11.36 -10.49 -17.54
C VAL A 64 12.61 -11.38 -17.41
N ILE A 65 13.33 -11.30 -16.29
CA ILE A 65 14.51 -12.15 -16.03
C ILE A 65 14.14 -13.63 -16.07
N LEU A 66 13.06 -14.02 -15.38
CA LEU A 66 12.64 -15.41 -15.31
C LEU A 66 12.22 -15.96 -16.69
N LYS A 67 11.64 -15.10 -17.53
CA LYS A 67 11.34 -15.42 -18.92
C LYS A 67 12.62 -15.65 -19.73
N PHE A 68 13.64 -14.81 -19.56
CA PHE A 68 14.96 -15.03 -20.17
C PHE A 68 15.63 -16.34 -19.71
N LEU A 69 15.40 -16.74 -18.46
CA LEU A 69 15.90 -18.00 -17.89
C LEU A 69 15.03 -19.23 -18.20
N ASN A 70 14.00 -19.10 -19.05
CA ASN A 70 13.04 -20.16 -19.41
C ASN A 70 12.27 -20.76 -18.22
N VAL A 71 12.11 -20.01 -17.12
CA VAL A 71 11.32 -20.44 -15.95
C VAL A 71 9.83 -20.21 -16.23
N LYS A 72 9.02 -21.27 -16.14
CA LYS A 72 7.59 -21.23 -16.45
C LYS A 72 6.75 -20.85 -15.23
N ILE A 73 6.64 -19.55 -14.95
CA ILE A 73 5.68 -18.99 -13.99
C ILE A 73 4.68 -18.13 -14.78
N LYS A 74 3.41 -18.10 -14.36
CA LYS A 74 2.38 -17.31 -15.05
C LYS A 74 2.60 -15.82 -14.80
N ASP A 75 2.77 -15.04 -15.87
CA ASP A 75 2.96 -13.58 -15.88
C ASP A 75 1.97 -12.83 -14.97
N ARG A 76 0.71 -13.28 -14.94
CA ARG A 76 -0.36 -12.69 -14.11
C ARG A 76 0.00 -12.56 -12.63
N TYR A 77 0.86 -13.43 -12.07
CA TYR A 77 1.22 -13.35 -10.66
C TYR A 77 2.21 -12.22 -10.39
N PHE A 78 3.12 -11.93 -11.31
CA PHE A 78 4.01 -10.78 -11.22
C PHE A 78 3.24 -9.48 -11.41
N ILE A 79 2.30 -9.46 -12.37
CA ILE A 79 1.41 -8.32 -12.58
C ILE A 79 0.58 -8.05 -11.31
N LEU A 80 0.03 -9.10 -10.69
CA LEU A 80 -0.73 -8.96 -9.45
C LEU A 80 0.14 -8.50 -8.28
N ALA A 81 1.36 -9.03 -8.14
CA ALA A 81 2.31 -8.55 -7.13
C ALA A 81 2.64 -7.05 -7.30
N SER A 82 2.88 -6.61 -8.53
CA SER A 82 3.08 -5.18 -8.83
C SER A 82 1.84 -4.35 -8.58
N LEU A 83 0.65 -4.85 -8.88
CA LEU A 83 -0.60 -4.16 -8.58
C LEU A 83 -0.81 -3.99 -7.08
N LEU A 84 -0.46 -5.00 -6.26
CA LEU A 84 -0.53 -4.92 -4.81
C LEU A 84 0.41 -3.83 -4.26
N LEU A 85 1.68 -3.84 -4.68
CA LEU A 85 2.66 -2.80 -4.32
C LEU A 85 2.23 -1.41 -4.79
N PHE A 86 1.72 -1.31 -6.02
CA PHE A 86 1.20 -0.06 -6.55
C PHE A 86 0.03 0.45 -5.72
N SER A 87 -0.94 -0.41 -5.40
CA SER A 87 -2.10 -0.02 -4.61
C SER A 87 -1.65 0.51 -3.24
N HIS A 88 -0.73 -0.18 -2.58
CA HIS A 88 -0.17 0.24 -1.30
C HIS A 88 0.43 1.66 -1.40
N ILE A 89 1.39 1.86 -2.31
CA ILE A 89 2.07 3.15 -2.49
C ILE A 89 1.07 4.24 -2.90
N PHE A 90 0.11 3.91 -3.74
CA PHE A 90 -0.91 4.84 -4.20
C PHE A 90 -1.79 5.30 -3.03
N PHE A 91 -2.28 4.37 -2.20
CA PHE A 91 -3.06 4.73 -1.01
C PHE A 91 -2.24 5.59 -0.05
N ASP A 92 -1.00 5.21 0.22
CA ASP A 92 -0.13 5.96 1.12
C ASP A 92 0.15 7.39 0.60
N ALA A 93 0.18 7.59 -0.73
CA ALA A 93 0.32 8.91 -1.34
C ALA A 93 -0.85 9.84 -1.01
N PHE A 94 -2.07 9.33 -0.75
CA PHE A 94 -3.23 10.16 -0.36
C PHE A 94 -3.36 10.40 1.15
N TYR A 95 -2.76 9.57 1.99
CA TYR A 95 -2.95 9.63 3.45
C TYR A 95 -1.71 10.13 4.19
N ASN A 96 -0.56 9.54 3.92
CA ASN A 96 0.67 9.77 4.68
C ASN A 96 1.74 10.56 3.89
N GLY A 97 1.64 10.53 2.56
CA GLY A 97 2.67 11.01 1.66
C GLY A 97 3.75 9.95 1.41
N VAL A 98 4.37 10.01 0.24
CA VAL A 98 5.28 8.98 -0.28
C VAL A 98 6.50 9.62 -0.92
N PHE A 99 7.67 9.02 -0.72
CA PHE A 99 8.92 9.40 -1.41
C PHE A 99 8.96 8.83 -2.83
N LEU A 100 8.04 9.30 -3.67
CA LEU A 100 7.67 8.66 -4.93
C LEU A 100 8.84 8.43 -5.90
N PHE A 101 9.81 9.35 -5.93
CA PHE A 101 10.97 9.31 -6.82
C PHE A 101 12.30 9.03 -6.11
N TYR A 102 12.30 8.52 -4.88
CA TYR A 102 13.55 8.11 -4.21
C TYR A 102 14.24 6.98 -4.98
N PRO A 103 15.58 7.00 -5.19
CA PRO A 103 16.58 7.91 -4.61
C PRO A 103 16.89 9.17 -5.43
N PHE A 104 16.23 9.40 -6.56
CA PHE A 104 16.50 10.55 -7.43
C PHE A 104 15.95 11.87 -6.87
N SER A 105 14.85 11.81 -6.12
CA SER A 105 14.32 12.92 -5.33
C SER A 105 14.29 12.53 -3.86
N LYS A 106 14.60 13.51 -3.01
CA LYS A 106 14.44 13.39 -1.55
C LYS A 106 13.12 13.97 -1.07
N GLU A 107 12.26 14.47 -1.95
CA GLU A 107 10.98 15.05 -1.56
C GLU A 107 9.91 13.97 -1.31
N SER A 108 9.09 14.16 -0.28
CA SER A 108 7.84 13.43 -0.09
C SER A 108 6.70 14.13 -0.84
N TYR A 109 5.74 13.37 -1.35
CA TYR A 109 4.60 13.86 -2.10
C TYR A 109 3.31 13.35 -1.46
N ASN A 110 2.38 14.25 -1.14
CA ASN A 110 1.07 13.92 -0.57
C ASN A 110 -0.05 14.49 -1.46
N LEU A 111 -0.85 13.59 -2.02
CA LEU A 111 -1.99 13.87 -2.87
C LEU A 111 -3.22 14.13 -2.01
N MET A 112 -3.69 15.38 -2.01
CA MET A 112 -4.94 15.73 -1.37
C MET A 112 -6.08 15.65 -2.36
N PHE A 113 -7.09 14.87 -2.02
CA PHE A 113 -8.35 14.80 -2.75
C PHE A 113 -9.51 15.07 -1.79
N TRP A 114 -10.42 15.93 -2.20
CA TRP A 114 -11.68 16.16 -1.51
C TRP A 114 -12.79 16.27 -2.54
N PHE A 115 -13.85 15.50 -2.35
CA PHE A 115 -15.06 15.55 -3.15
C PHE A 115 -16.25 15.59 -2.21
N GLY A 116 -17.05 16.64 -2.31
CA GLY A 116 -18.17 16.83 -1.40
C GLY A 116 -19.05 18.01 -1.77
N LEU A 117 -20.10 18.19 -0.97
CA LEU A 117 -21.04 19.28 -1.11
C LEU A 117 -20.60 20.46 -0.22
N LYS A 118 -20.53 21.65 -0.80
CA LYS A 118 -20.46 22.92 -0.07
C LYS A 118 -21.80 23.64 -0.21
N GLU A 119 -21.97 24.72 0.53
CA GLU A 119 -23.13 25.62 0.40
C GLU A 119 -23.35 26.10 -1.05
N THR A 120 -22.28 26.16 -1.85
CA THR A 120 -22.31 26.55 -3.28
C THR A 120 -22.54 25.37 -4.24
N GLY A 121 -22.80 24.17 -3.73
CA GLY A 121 -23.03 22.95 -4.52
C GLY A 121 -21.88 21.95 -4.48
N LEU A 122 -21.86 21.05 -5.47
CA LEU A 122 -20.85 20.00 -5.59
C LEU A 122 -19.49 20.61 -5.91
N ASN A 123 -18.46 20.25 -5.16
CA ASN A 123 -17.12 20.76 -5.32
C ASN A 123 -16.09 19.63 -5.24
N LEU A 124 -15.06 19.73 -6.07
CA LEU A 124 -13.96 18.78 -6.19
C LEU A 124 -12.65 19.57 -6.07
N ILE A 125 -11.82 19.16 -5.12
CA ILE A 125 -10.50 19.75 -4.89
C ILE A 125 -9.46 18.63 -5.03
N PHE A 126 -8.46 18.90 -5.87
CA PHE A 126 -7.28 18.08 -6.00
C PHE A 126 -6.05 18.97 -5.81
N ASN A 127 -5.15 18.61 -4.89
CA ASN A 127 -3.96 19.38 -4.60
C ASN A 127 -2.78 18.45 -4.28
N LEU A 128 -1.56 18.89 -4.55
CA LEU A 128 -0.34 18.16 -4.22
C LEU A 128 0.46 18.97 -3.19
N LYS A 129 0.70 18.37 -2.03
CA LYS A 129 1.56 18.92 -0.98
C LYS A 129 2.92 18.22 -0.98
N ILE A 130 3.97 18.99 -0.70
CA ILE A 130 5.32 18.48 -0.47
C ILE A 130 5.61 18.65 1.03
N PRO A 131 5.28 17.65 1.87
CA PRO A 131 5.30 17.81 3.33
C PRO A 131 6.71 17.83 3.95
N GLY A 132 7.75 17.34 3.25
CA GLY A 132 9.12 17.33 3.78
C GLY A 132 10.11 16.52 2.95
N LYS A 133 11.38 16.51 3.37
CA LYS A 133 12.49 15.79 2.71
C LYS A 133 12.93 14.53 3.46
N VAL A 134 13.54 13.57 2.75
CA VAL A 134 14.14 12.36 3.32
C VAL A 134 15.18 12.76 4.37
N GLY A 135 14.99 12.27 5.61
CA GLY A 135 15.86 12.58 6.75
C GLY A 135 15.37 13.74 7.62
N GLU A 136 14.40 14.53 7.15
CA GLU A 136 13.62 15.38 8.05
C GLU A 136 12.64 14.47 8.78
N VAL A 137 12.83 14.32 10.09
CA VAL A 137 11.77 13.80 10.94
C VAL A 137 10.66 14.84 10.86
N VAL A 138 9.67 14.62 10.00
CA VAL A 138 8.39 15.35 10.09
C VAL A 138 7.79 14.82 11.38
N TYR A 139 8.20 15.43 12.50
CA TYR A 139 7.53 15.29 13.79
C TYR A 139 6.12 15.81 13.53
N VAL A 140 5.21 14.90 13.21
CA VAL A 140 3.82 15.09 13.59
C VAL A 140 3.91 15.23 15.10
N VAL A 141 3.83 16.46 15.60
CA VAL A 141 3.86 16.80 17.02
C VAL A 141 2.55 16.29 17.61
N THR A 142 2.42 14.97 17.72
CA THR A 142 1.54 14.34 18.69
C THR A 142 2.37 14.13 19.94
N PRO A 143 2.00 14.72 21.09
CA PRO A 143 2.72 14.51 22.33
C PRO A 143 2.66 13.02 22.64
N THR A 144 3.84 12.39 22.61
CA THR A 144 4.24 11.06 23.14
C THR A 144 3.14 10.06 23.51
N PRO A 145 3.37 8.80 23.17
CA PRO A 145 4.22 7.99 24.04
C PRO A 145 5.68 8.00 23.57
N SER A 146 6.60 7.70 24.49
CA SER A 146 8.06 7.67 24.30
C SER A 146 8.56 6.63 23.29
N VAL A 147 7.62 5.90 22.67
CA VAL A 147 7.80 5.00 21.54
C VAL A 147 6.75 5.41 20.50
N PRO A 148 7.08 5.58 19.21
CA PRO A 148 6.08 5.80 18.18
C PRO A 148 5.10 4.63 18.20
N GLU A 149 3.89 4.85 18.71
CA GLU A 149 2.80 3.90 18.57
C GLU A 149 2.40 3.93 17.09
N ILE A 150 2.76 2.87 16.36
CA ILE A 150 2.28 2.64 15.01
C ILE A 150 1.00 1.81 15.16
N PRO A 151 -0.20 2.42 15.14
CA PRO A 151 -1.44 1.69 15.28
C PRO A 151 -1.55 0.68 14.13
N ILE A 152 -1.71 -0.60 14.48
CA ILE A 152 -2.03 -1.64 13.49
C ILE A 152 -3.43 -1.38 12.92
N ILE A 153 -4.34 -0.90 13.76
CA ILE A 153 -5.71 -0.50 13.41
C ILE A 153 -5.98 0.86 14.06
N GLU A 154 -6.37 1.85 13.26
CA GLU A 154 -6.56 3.24 13.71
C GLU A 154 -7.98 3.56 14.18
N SER A 155 -8.98 2.82 13.72
CA SER A 155 -10.38 3.12 14.06
C SER A 155 -11.27 1.88 14.07
N GLY A 156 -12.42 1.99 14.73
CA GLY A 156 -13.47 0.95 14.68
C GLY A 156 -14.01 0.71 13.27
N THR A 157 -14.07 1.75 12.42
CA THR A 157 -14.44 1.61 11.01
C THR A 157 -13.44 0.75 10.25
N GLU A 158 -12.16 0.99 10.48
CA GLU A 158 -11.10 0.19 9.86
C GLU A 158 -11.12 -1.27 10.34
N LEU A 159 -11.33 -1.49 11.64
CA LEU A 159 -11.52 -2.84 12.18
C LEU A 159 -12.65 -3.58 11.46
N LEU A 160 -13.79 -2.92 11.25
CA LEU A 160 -14.91 -3.49 10.51
C LEU A 160 -14.55 -3.80 9.06
N ILE A 161 -13.90 -2.87 8.34
CA ILE A 161 -13.44 -3.07 6.96
C ILE A 161 -12.51 -4.28 6.88
N LEU A 162 -11.58 -4.42 7.82
CA LEU A 162 -10.66 -5.54 7.89
C LEU A 162 -11.39 -6.87 8.13
N ILE A 163 -12.32 -6.90 9.09
CA ILE A 163 -13.15 -8.09 9.37
C ILE A 163 -13.93 -8.51 8.12
N PHE A 164 -14.61 -7.58 7.47
CA PHE A 164 -15.35 -7.86 6.23
C PHE A 164 -14.44 -8.36 5.11
N SER A 165 -13.24 -7.78 4.98
CA SER A 165 -12.26 -8.20 3.98
C SER A 165 -11.74 -9.61 4.24
N PHE A 166 -11.51 -9.98 5.51
CA PHE A 166 -11.17 -11.35 5.89
C PHE A 166 -12.29 -12.33 5.58
N ILE A 167 -13.53 -12.02 5.97
CA ILE A 167 -14.68 -12.88 5.69
C ILE A 167 -14.85 -13.08 4.19
N ALA A 168 -14.81 -12.00 3.40
CA ALA A 168 -14.93 -12.07 1.95
C ALA A 168 -13.81 -12.92 1.32
N PHE A 169 -12.56 -12.75 1.79
CA PHE A 169 -11.42 -13.54 1.34
C PHE A 169 -11.60 -15.03 1.64
N PHE A 170 -11.96 -15.40 2.87
CA PHE A 170 -12.18 -16.80 3.21
C PHE A 170 -13.37 -17.40 2.48
N LEU A 171 -14.51 -16.72 2.38
CA LEU A 171 -15.67 -17.21 1.62
C LEU A 171 -15.37 -17.41 0.12
N ARG A 172 -14.43 -16.64 -0.43
CA ARG A 172 -14.00 -16.76 -1.83
C ARG A 172 -13.18 -18.03 -2.08
N PHE A 173 -12.27 -18.39 -1.18
CA PHE A 173 -11.29 -19.47 -1.39
C PHE A 173 -11.57 -20.76 -0.61
N TYR A 174 -12.42 -20.69 0.42
CA TYR A 174 -12.81 -21.81 1.25
C TYR A 174 -14.20 -22.29 0.81
N LYS A 175 -14.24 -22.99 -0.32
CA LYS A 175 -15.39 -23.74 -0.82
C LYS A 175 -15.06 -25.22 -0.86
#